data_AF-A0A956HAK1-F1
#
_entry.id   AF-A0A956HAK1-F1
#
_cell.length_a   1.000
_cell.length_b   1.000
_cell.length_c   1.000
_cell.angle_alpha   90.00
_cell.angle_beta   90.00
_cell.angle_gamma   90.00
#
_symmetry.space_group_name_H-M   'P 1'
#
loop_
_entity.id
_entity.type
_entity.pdbx_description
1 polymer ?
#
loop_
_entity_poly.entity_id
_entity_poly.type
_entity_poly.pdbx_seq_one_letter_code
_entity_poly.pdbx_strand_id
1 'polypeptide(L)'
;MARLPCTTAFLYLGLAASACASGQQTTESDTQSSTSSPTAASSTTTDATTEDTTAGTDDSEAGSDSGSTATDTDPSATDDSDATSDPSTSDPTTDPTTTDPTTTDDPCVDNDGDGHGEGCELGPDCDDDDYNNYDAGCETCVDSDADNFWVGCDQYDDLKPGPDCDDDNVNVGADDMIELCNGVAENCAGEVDPLPADEMCPSDGDPQHVADEGGWICNVTQVGVDGCEIALCDVPWYDANGVPGDGCECEGTARTASLAECGDGVEGYLGSIAEGETLANVIVGVLPLADNGPGQGAEDWFYVDFPEADANGARPAAGRLQISFEQNDGDPDYRFELHRACNQPAFDEGLAADQTPGNLAPLALEWTFEDTNQGSANYESNIVWPERVYIRVYRAKNGGACNSYKLSLSRAND
;
A
#
# COMPACT_ATOMS: atom_id res chain seq x y z
N MET A 1 10.29 65.74 -18.18
CA MET A 1 9.04 65.40 -18.89
C MET A 1 8.06 64.84 -17.86
N ALA A 2 6.80 65.27 -17.97
CA ALA A 2 5.84 65.34 -16.88
C ALA A 2 5.21 63.99 -16.48
N ARG A 3 4.86 63.91 -15.19
CA ARG A 3 4.30 62.77 -14.46
C ARG A 3 2.84 62.49 -14.85
N LEU A 4 2.45 61.21 -14.83
CA LEU A 4 1.06 60.74 -14.84
C LEU A 4 0.74 60.05 -13.50
N PRO A 5 -0.51 60.14 -13.02
CA PRO A 5 -0.83 59.97 -11.60
C PRO A 5 -1.31 58.57 -11.21
N CYS A 6 -1.02 58.25 -9.95
CA CYS A 6 -1.59 57.18 -9.14
C CYS A 6 -3.09 57.46 -8.90
N THR A 7 -3.95 56.45 -9.13
CA THR A 7 -5.38 56.56 -8.82
C THR A 7 -5.70 55.62 -7.67
N THR A 8 -6.03 56.23 -6.54
CA THR A 8 -6.49 55.61 -5.29
C THR A 8 -7.96 55.23 -5.43
N ALA A 9 -8.32 53.97 -5.16
CA ALA A 9 -9.69 53.56 -4.91
C ALA A 9 -9.80 53.13 -3.44
N PHE A 10 -10.42 54.00 -2.63
CA PHE A 10 -10.85 53.70 -1.27
C PHE A 10 -12.15 52.89 -1.33
N LEU A 11 -12.13 51.66 -0.82
CA LEU A 11 -13.35 50.92 -0.48
C LEU A 11 -13.56 51.03 1.04
N TYR A 12 -14.71 51.58 1.43
CA TYR A 12 -15.21 51.66 2.80
C TYR A 12 -16.39 50.70 2.93
N LEU A 13 -16.26 49.67 3.79
CA LEU A 13 -17.34 48.86 4.38
C LEU A 13 -16.63 47.89 5.35
N GLY A 14 -16.91 47.70 6.62
CA GLY A 14 -17.98 48.12 7.51
C GLY A 14 -17.91 47.13 8.69
N LEU A 15 -17.01 47.37 9.64
CA LEU A 15 -16.84 46.53 10.84
C LEU A 15 -17.93 46.89 11.86
N ALA A 16 -18.87 45.97 12.10
CA ALA A 16 -19.75 46.03 13.26
C ALA A 16 -19.16 45.17 14.38
N ALA A 17 -18.51 45.84 15.34
CA ALA A 17 -18.18 45.25 16.62
C ALA A 17 -19.40 45.32 17.56
N SER A 18 -19.80 44.19 18.12
CA SER A 18 -20.74 44.09 19.23
C SER A 18 -20.01 43.35 20.37
N ALA A 19 -19.71 44.08 21.43
CA ALA A 19 -19.19 43.55 22.68
C ALA A 19 -20.12 43.94 23.85
N CYS A 20 -20.00 43.15 24.91
CA CYS A 20 -20.50 43.31 26.28
C CYS A 20 -21.96 42.89 26.54
N ALA A 21 -22.15 41.82 27.31
CA ALA A 21 -22.24 41.96 28.76
C ALA A 21 -22.21 40.60 29.51
N SER A 22 -21.38 40.59 30.54
CA SER A 22 -21.28 39.63 31.64
C SER A 22 -22.54 39.56 32.52
N GLY A 23 -22.88 38.36 33.01
CA GLY A 23 -23.82 38.16 34.11
C GLY A 23 -23.48 36.88 34.88
N GLN A 24 -23.13 37.06 36.15
CA GLN A 24 -22.54 36.08 37.07
C GLN A 24 -23.63 35.48 38.00
N GLN A 25 -23.41 34.21 38.39
CA GLN A 25 -23.72 33.57 39.69
C GLN A 25 -25.07 32.87 39.99
N THR A 26 -24.90 31.55 40.25
CA THR A 26 -25.44 30.69 41.34
C THR A 26 -26.94 30.42 41.49
N THR A 27 -27.30 29.14 41.48
CA THR A 27 -27.93 28.47 42.64
C THR A 27 -27.82 26.95 42.55
N GLU A 28 -27.52 26.36 43.70
CA GLU A 28 -27.49 24.92 44.00
C GLU A 28 -28.89 24.30 43.89
N SER A 29 -28.95 23.02 43.53
CA SER A 29 -29.91 22.08 44.12
C SER A 29 -29.45 20.64 43.88
N ASP A 30 -29.03 20.02 44.98
CA ASP A 30 -29.04 18.58 45.18
C ASP A 30 -30.43 18.01 44.86
N THR A 31 -30.49 16.91 44.11
CA THR A 31 -31.53 15.89 44.34
C THR A 31 -30.99 14.52 43.93
N GLN A 32 -30.77 13.69 44.95
CA GLN A 32 -30.60 12.24 44.87
C GLN A 32 -31.77 11.59 44.14
N SER A 33 -31.51 10.58 43.31
CA SER A 33 -32.53 9.55 43.04
C SER A 33 -31.90 8.20 42.67
N SER A 34 -31.92 7.33 43.68
CA SER A 34 -32.14 5.88 43.67
C SER A 34 -31.64 5.01 42.51
N THR A 35 -30.73 4.13 42.90
CA THR A 35 -30.55 2.76 42.40
C THR A 35 -31.86 1.96 42.35
N SER A 36 -32.03 1.19 41.29
CA SER A 36 -33.00 0.08 41.23
C SER A 36 -32.47 -1.01 40.30
N SER A 37 -32.10 -2.15 40.90
CA SER A 37 -31.88 -3.42 40.20
C SER A 37 -33.18 -3.91 39.52
N PRO A 38 -33.04 -4.83 38.55
CA PRO A 38 -33.85 -6.03 38.65
C PRO A 38 -33.06 -7.32 38.42
N THR A 39 -33.20 -8.18 39.43
CA THR A 39 -33.33 -9.63 39.45
C THR A 39 -33.52 -10.36 38.11
N ALA A 40 -32.57 -11.28 37.87
CA ALA A 40 -32.70 -12.64 37.35
C ALA A 40 -33.99 -13.06 36.61
N ALA A 41 -33.82 -13.42 35.34
CA ALA A 41 -34.63 -14.43 34.67
C ALA A 41 -33.72 -15.57 34.17
N SER A 42 -34.16 -16.77 34.48
CA SER A 42 -33.56 -18.06 34.19
C SER A 42 -34.14 -18.60 32.88
N SER A 43 -33.31 -19.13 31.97
CA SER A 43 -33.76 -20.13 30.99
C SER A 43 -32.58 -20.86 30.32
N THR A 44 -32.32 -22.06 30.84
CA THR A 44 -32.21 -23.32 30.07
C THR A 44 -31.40 -23.31 28.77
N THR A 45 -30.13 -23.71 28.89
CA THR A 45 -29.31 -24.23 27.80
C THR A 45 -29.64 -25.71 27.59
N THR A 46 -30.13 -26.06 26.40
CA THR A 46 -30.34 -27.44 25.98
C THR A 46 -29.08 -27.91 25.27
N ASP A 47 -28.43 -28.93 25.83
CA ASP A 47 -27.41 -29.74 25.16
C ASP A 47 -28.02 -30.42 23.92
N ALA A 48 -27.35 -30.27 22.78
CA ALA A 48 -27.46 -31.19 21.66
C ALA A 48 -26.07 -31.50 21.13
N THR A 49 -25.53 -32.57 21.68
CA THR A 49 -24.45 -33.39 21.14
C THR A 49 -24.84 -33.87 19.74
N THR A 50 -23.96 -33.70 18.75
CA THR A 50 -23.96 -34.54 17.54
C THR A 50 -22.51 -34.91 17.23
N GLU A 51 -22.16 -36.14 17.54
CA GLU A 51 -21.00 -36.85 17.02
C GLU A 51 -21.33 -37.45 15.64
N ASP A 52 -20.26 -37.83 14.93
CA ASP A 52 -20.19 -38.81 13.83
C ASP A 52 -20.56 -38.28 12.42
N THR A 53 -19.83 -38.52 11.32
CA THR A 53 -18.92 -39.63 11.00
C THR A 53 -17.99 -39.24 9.82
N THR A 54 -16.83 -39.88 9.78
CA THR A 54 -15.77 -39.94 8.74
C THR A 54 -16.17 -40.48 7.35
N ALA A 55 -15.52 -39.98 6.29
CA ALA A 55 -14.94 -40.69 5.10
C ALA A 55 -14.47 -39.61 4.08
N GLY A 56 -13.27 -39.57 3.49
CA GLY A 56 -12.24 -40.58 3.23
C GLY A 56 -12.38 -41.17 1.82
N THR A 57 -11.71 -40.58 0.82
CA THR A 57 -11.18 -41.15 -0.47
C THR A 57 -10.74 -39.97 -1.36
N ASP A 58 -9.45 -39.77 -1.64
CA ASP A 58 -8.56 -40.45 -2.62
C ASP A 58 -8.52 -39.73 -3.98
N ASP A 59 -7.28 -39.32 -4.31
CA ASP A 59 -6.59 -39.35 -5.61
C ASP A 59 -7.30 -38.91 -6.89
N SER A 60 -6.71 -37.90 -7.54
CA SER A 60 -6.37 -37.97 -8.97
C SER A 60 -5.28 -36.93 -9.30
N GLU A 61 -4.04 -37.42 -9.36
CA GLU A 61 -2.99 -36.82 -10.18
C GLU A 61 -3.40 -36.85 -11.66
N ALA A 62 -3.15 -35.76 -12.37
CA ALA A 62 -3.02 -35.78 -13.82
C ALA A 62 -2.01 -34.70 -14.24
N GLY A 63 -0.82 -35.15 -14.59
CA GLY A 63 0.21 -34.31 -15.19
C GLY A 63 -0.17 -33.82 -16.59
N SER A 64 0.54 -32.82 -17.07
CA SER A 64 0.67 -32.57 -18.50
C SER A 64 2.05 -32.03 -18.84
N ASP A 65 2.50 -32.58 -19.95
CA ASP A 65 3.86 -32.79 -20.39
C ASP A 65 4.38 -31.63 -21.26
N SER A 66 5.67 -31.69 -21.51
CA SER A 66 6.54 -30.78 -22.23
C SER A 66 6.15 -30.53 -23.69
N GLY A 67 6.42 -29.32 -24.18
CA GLY A 67 6.32 -28.97 -25.59
C GLY A 67 7.38 -27.94 -26.01
N SER A 68 8.61 -28.41 -26.26
CA SER A 68 9.63 -27.67 -27.00
C SER A 68 9.21 -27.44 -28.45
N THR A 69 9.40 -26.22 -28.97
CA THR A 69 9.69 -26.01 -30.38
C THR A 69 10.82 -24.99 -30.53
N ALA A 70 11.99 -25.51 -30.89
CA ALA A 70 13.09 -24.78 -31.45
C ALA A 70 12.74 -24.33 -32.88
N THR A 71 13.11 -23.10 -33.24
CA THR A 71 13.42 -22.76 -34.63
C THR A 71 14.74 -22.03 -34.68
N ASP A 72 15.71 -22.83 -35.10
CA ASP A 72 17.04 -22.56 -35.58
C ASP A 72 16.98 -21.76 -36.90
N THR A 73 17.71 -20.64 -37.00
CA THR A 73 18.17 -20.10 -38.29
C THR A 73 19.37 -19.16 -38.10
N ASP A 74 20.57 -19.74 -38.13
CA ASP A 74 21.78 -19.13 -38.69
C ASP A 74 21.95 -19.69 -40.13
N PRO A 75 22.37 -18.92 -41.16
CA PRO A 75 23.81 -18.67 -41.39
C PRO A 75 24.15 -17.31 -42.04
N SER A 76 25.33 -16.76 -41.72
CA SER A 76 26.40 -16.27 -42.67
C SER A 76 27.33 -15.29 -41.93
N ALA A 77 28.59 -15.58 -41.60
CA ALA A 77 29.76 -15.94 -42.41
C ALA A 77 30.31 -14.82 -43.33
N THR A 78 31.34 -14.12 -42.85
CA THR A 78 32.55 -13.61 -43.55
C THR A 78 33.56 -13.27 -42.43
N ASP A 79 34.57 -14.08 -42.11
CA ASP A 79 35.82 -14.38 -42.85
C ASP A 79 36.65 -13.12 -43.15
N ASP A 80 37.75 -12.93 -42.40
CA ASP A 80 39.09 -12.73 -42.96
C ASP A 80 40.18 -12.57 -41.87
N SER A 81 41.04 -13.60 -41.83
CA SER A 81 42.52 -13.61 -41.70
C SER A 81 43.25 -12.74 -40.66
N ASP A 82 43.97 -13.30 -39.69
CA ASP A 82 45.25 -14.06 -39.78
C ASP A 82 46.50 -13.15 -39.85
N ALA A 83 47.36 -13.22 -38.83
CA ALA A 83 48.83 -13.17 -38.94
C ALA A 83 49.50 -13.18 -37.55
N THR A 84 49.96 -14.37 -37.19
CA THR A 84 51.01 -14.66 -36.20
C THR A 84 52.34 -13.98 -36.51
N SER A 85 53.16 -13.68 -35.49
CA SER A 85 54.63 -13.78 -35.56
C SER A 85 55.25 -13.80 -34.16
N ASP A 86 55.54 -15.01 -33.68
CA ASP A 86 56.67 -15.32 -32.80
C ASP A 86 57.99 -15.04 -33.56
N PRO A 87 59.07 -14.66 -32.87
CA PRO A 87 60.22 -15.57 -32.95
C PRO A 87 61.02 -15.72 -31.64
N SER A 88 61.03 -16.96 -31.17
CA SER A 88 62.21 -17.84 -31.04
C SER A 88 63.27 -17.52 -29.97
N THR A 89 63.28 -18.40 -28.98
CA THR A 89 64.40 -19.26 -28.54
C THR A 89 65.81 -18.65 -28.46
N SER A 90 66.39 -18.66 -27.26
CA SER A 90 67.75 -19.15 -27.02
C SER A 90 67.93 -19.51 -25.54
N ASP A 91 67.96 -20.80 -25.26
CA ASP A 91 68.68 -21.41 -24.14
C ASP A 91 70.14 -20.92 -24.13
N PRO A 92 70.77 -20.79 -22.95
CA PRO A 92 71.78 -21.81 -22.67
C PRO A 92 71.78 -22.33 -21.23
N THR A 93 71.78 -23.65 -21.16
CA THR A 93 72.29 -24.48 -20.05
C THR A 93 73.73 -24.12 -19.66
N THR A 94 73.94 -23.74 -18.39
CA THR A 94 75.12 -23.97 -17.51
C THR A 94 74.83 -23.18 -16.22
N ASP A 95 74.99 -23.58 -14.97
CA ASP A 95 75.77 -24.60 -14.27
C ASP A 95 75.22 -24.61 -12.82
N PRO A 96 75.14 -25.74 -12.07
CA PRO A 96 74.76 -25.71 -10.67
C PRO A 96 75.94 -25.21 -9.84
N THR A 97 75.66 -24.59 -8.69
CA THR A 97 76.61 -24.06 -7.68
C THR A 97 77.04 -22.60 -7.84
N THR A 98 76.18 -21.69 -7.40
CA THR A 98 76.63 -20.49 -6.68
C THR A 98 75.85 -20.40 -5.38
N THR A 99 76.37 -21.08 -4.34
CA THR A 99 76.37 -20.46 -3.02
C THR A 99 76.88 -19.03 -3.19
N ASP A 100 76.00 -18.05 -3.06
CA ASP A 100 76.41 -16.66 -2.80
C ASP A 100 76.27 -16.41 -1.30
N PRO A 101 77.35 -16.60 -0.53
CA PRO A 101 77.39 -16.35 0.90
C PRO A 101 77.67 -14.87 1.13
N THR A 102 76.70 -14.03 0.84
CA THR A 102 76.54 -12.74 1.53
C THR A 102 75.05 -12.47 1.65
N THR A 103 74.39 -13.16 2.57
CA THR A 103 73.55 -12.48 3.56
C THR A 103 74.37 -11.30 4.08
N THR A 104 74.36 -10.18 3.36
CA THR A 104 74.29 -8.90 4.04
C THR A 104 73.07 -9.04 4.91
N ASP A 105 73.30 -9.19 6.21
CA ASP A 105 72.26 -9.08 7.23
C ASP A 105 71.37 -7.92 6.79
N ASP A 106 70.18 -8.24 6.27
CA ASP A 106 69.20 -7.23 5.98
C ASP A 106 68.95 -6.59 7.33
N PRO A 107 69.33 -5.31 7.53
CA PRO A 107 69.22 -4.71 8.84
C PRO A 107 67.75 -4.55 9.25
N CYS A 108 66.80 -4.77 8.33
CA CYS A 108 65.37 -4.79 8.58
C CYS A 108 65.00 -5.91 9.56
N VAL A 109 64.55 -5.51 10.74
CA VAL A 109 63.82 -6.35 11.69
C VAL A 109 62.35 -5.99 11.52
N ASP A 110 61.58 -6.93 10.97
CA ASP A 110 60.16 -6.87 10.62
C ASP A 110 59.58 -8.25 11.02
N ASN A 111 58.97 -8.37 12.21
CA ASN A 111 58.55 -9.70 12.70
C ASN A 111 57.18 -10.14 12.18
N ASP A 112 56.31 -9.21 11.77
CA ASP A 112 54.96 -9.51 11.30
C ASP A 112 54.83 -9.55 9.76
N GLY A 113 55.83 -9.04 9.04
CA GLY A 113 55.97 -9.12 7.59
C GLY A 113 55.27 -8.02 6.80
N ASP A 114 54.94 -6.88 7.41
CA ASP A 114 54.32 -5.74 6.74
C ASP A 114 55.32 -4.86 5.93
N GLY A 115 56.61 -5.11 6.11
CA GLY A 115 57.71 -4.39 5.45
C GLY A 115 58.16 -3.11 6.16
N HIS A 116 57.56 -2.79 7.32
CA HIS A 116 57.98 -1.77 8.28
C HIS A 116 58.84 -2.42 9.37
N GLY A 117 59.69 -1.63 10.02
CA GLY A 117 60.55 -2.16 11.10
C GLY A 117 61.87 -1.42 11.28
N GLU A 118 62.66 -1.79 12.29
CA GLU A 118 63.96 -1.16 12.52
C GLU A 118 64.90 -1.46 11.33
N GLY A 119 65.21 -0.44 10.54
CA GLY A 119 66.12 -0.58 9.39
C GLY A 119 65.44 -1.00 8.07
N CYS A 120 64.11 -1.11 8.05
CA CYS A 120 63.33 -1.44 6.86
C CYS A 120 63.17 -0.25 5.90
N GLU A 121 62.90 -0.53 4.62
CA GLU A 121 62.81 0.50 3.56
C GLU A 121 61.52 1.34 3.67
N LEU A 122 60.41 0.74 4.12
CA LEU A 122 59.11 1.42 4.20
C LEU A 122 59.00 2.37 5.40
N GLY A 123 59.81 2.16 6.45
CA GLY A 123 59.86 3.03 7.61
C GLY A 123 60.10 2.25 8.91
N PRO A 124 60.26 2.96 10.04
CA PRO A 124 60.18 2.31 11.34
C PRO A 124 58.78 1.73 11.57
N ASP A 125 58.71 0.70 12.40
CA ASP A 125 57.48 0.12 12.92
C ASP A 125 57.37 0.43 14.42
N CYS A 126 56.18 0.84 14.84
CA CYS A 126 55.87 1.11 16.23
C CYS A 126 55.30 -0.12 16.97
N ASP A 127 54.80 -1.14 16.26
CA ASP A 127 54.37 -2.42 16.81
C ASP A 127 54.73 -3.58 15.85
N ASP A 128 56.01 -3.93 15.84
CA ASP A 128 56.66 -4.97 15.00
C ASP A 128 56.07 -6.40 15.13
N ASP A 129 55.06 -6.60 15.97
CA ASP A 129 54.34 -7.86 16.15
C ASP A 129 52.88 -7.81 15.58
N ASP A 130 52.48 -6.69 14.98
CA ASP A 130 51.10 -6.35 14.56
C ASP A 130 51.05 -5.75 13.14
N TYR A 131 50.87 -6.64 12.16
CA TYR A 131 50.84 -6.36 10.72
C TYR A 131 49.97 -5.15 10.32
N ASN A 132 48.93 -4.83 11.08
CA ASN A 132 47.98 -3.77 10.76
C ASN A 132 48.43 -2.37 11.24
N ASN A 133 49.60 -2.26 11.88
CA ASN A 133 49.89 -1.18 12.81
C ASN A 133 51.36 -0.73 12.84
N TYR A 134 51.75 0.21 11.98
CA TYR A 134 53.17 0.52 11.75
C TYR A 134 53.55 2.01 11.69
N ASP A 135 52.59 2.94 11.56
CA ASP A 135 52.85 4.40 11.59
C ASP A 135 51.77 5.15 12.37
N ALA A 136 50.67 5.52 11.71
CA ALA A 136 49.60 6.28 12.35
C ALA A 136 48.73 5.37 13.22
N GLY A 137 48.62 4.10 12.84
CA GLY A 137 47.82 3.09 13.53
C GLY A 137 48.19 2.92 15.00
N CYS A 138 49.43 3.18 15.41
CA CYS A 138 49.89 2.70 16.73
C CYS A 138 49.21 3.40 17.91
N GLU A 139 48.64 4.56 17.66
CA GLU A 139 47.84 5.27 18.64
C GLU A 139 46.33 5.17 18.38
N THR A 140 45.92 4.79 17.16
CA THR A 140 44.52 4.91 16.70
C THR A 140 43.85 3.62 16.27
N CYS A 141 44.59 2.52 16.09
CA CYS A 141 44.08 1.20 15.72
C CYS A 141 43.42 0.55 16.93
N VAL A 142 42.10 0.74 17.05
CA VAL A 142 41.31 0.28 18.20
C VAL A 142 39.95 -0.23 17.74
N ASP A 143 39.43 -1.18 18.49
CA ASP A 143 38.05 -1.67 18.49
C ASP A 143 37.50 -1.35 19.90
N SER A 144 36.85 -0.20 20.04
CA SER A 144 36.47 0.37 21.34
C SER A 144 35.14 -0.20 21.86
N ASP A 145 34.24 -0.60 20.97
CA ASP A 145 32.94 -1.16 21.33
C ASP A 145 32.89 -2.70 21.34
N ALA A 146 33.95 -3.35 20.85
CA ALA A 146 34.16 -4.79 20.82
C ALA A 146 33.26 -5.55 19.83
N ASP A 147 32.90 -4.94 18.70
CA ASP A 147 32.19 -5.60 17.60
C ASP A 147 33.10 -6.39 16.63
N ASN A 148 34.42 -6.29 16.81
CA ASN A 148 35.51 -6.83 16.00
C ASN A 148 35.81 -6.09 14.69
N PHE A 149 35.24 -4.91 14.47
CA PHE A 149 35.69 -3.97 13.45
C PHE A 149 36.57 -2.90 14.09
N TRP A 150 37.57 -2.45 13.33
CA TRP A 150 38.63 -1.61 13.86
C TRP A 150 38.61 -0.26 13.14
N VAL A 151 38.83 0.81 13.88
CA VAL A 151 39.05 2.15 13.33
C VAL A 151 40.53 2.52 13.43
N GLY A 152 41.00 3.35 12.51
CA GLY A 152 42.29 4.03 12.64
C GLY A 152 43.54 3.17 12.46
N CYS A 153 43.45 1.94 11.94
CA CYS A 153 44.62 1.13 11.59
C CYS A 153 45.28 1.62 10.27
N ASP A 154 46.56 1.33 10.08
CA ASP A 154 47.26 1.70 8.84
C ASP A 154 46.81 0.80 7.67
N GLN A 155 46.48 -0.45 7.97
CA GLN A 155 45.82 -1.39 7.05
C GLN A 155 44.83 -2.31 7.78
N TYR A 156 43.92 -2.92 7.03
CA TYR A 156 42.90 -3.85 7.54
C TYR A 156 43.04 -5.21 6.87
N ASP A 157 42.81 -6.27 7.65
CA ASP A 157 42.90 -7.67 7.20
C ASP A 157 41.82 -8.53 7.87
N ASP A 158 41.94 -9.85 7.77
CA ASP A 158 40.97 -10.78 8.37
C ASP A 158 41.01 -10.82 9.91
N LEU A 159 42.10 -10.36 10.54
CA LEU A 159 42.25 -10.31 12.00
C LEU A 159 41.78 -8.98 12.58
N LYS A 160 41.90 -7.90 11.80
CA LYS A 160 41.37 -6.57 12.10
C LYS A 160 40.60 -6.03 10.91
N PRO A 161 39.35 -6.48 10.69
CA PRO A 161 38.52 -5.94 9.63
C PRO A 161 38.15 -4.49 9.94
N GLY A 162 38.02 -3.66 8.91
CA GLY A 162 37.71 -2.24 9.06
C GLY A 162 37.76 -1.51 7.70
N PRO A 163 37.60 -0.18 7.68
CA PRO A 163 37.43 0.68 8.85
C PRO A 163 36.03 0.55 9.46
N ASP A 164 35.97 0.45 10.78
CA ASP A 164 34.77 0.74 11.55
C ASP A 164 34.39 2.23 11.38
N CYS A 165 33.10 2.47 11.18
CA CYS A 165 32.52 3.77 10.97
C CYS A 165 31.87 4.37 12.22
N ASP A 166 31.63 3.60 13.29
CA ASP A 166 31.12 4.08 14.59
C ASP A 166 31.62 3.22 15.77
N ASP A 167 32.89 3.38 16.13
CA ASP A 167 33.62 2.67 17.21
C ASP A 167 33.06 2.87 18.64
N ASP A 168 31.96 3.61 18.79
CA ASP A 168 31.22 3.73 20.05
C ASP A 168 29.95 2.83 20.07
N ASN A 169 29.63 2.09 18.99
CA ASN A 169 28.40 1.35 18.80
C ASN A 169 28.58 -0.07 18.23
N VAL A 170 28.51 -1.05 19.14
CA VAL A 170 28.74 -2.49 18.87
C VAL A 170 27.86 -3.16 17.80
N ASN A 171 26.90 -2.44 17.22
CA ASN A 171 26.03 -2.93 16.16
C ASN A 171 26.35 -2.32 14.79
N VAL A 172 27.41 -1.52 14.66
CA VAL A 172 27.83 -0.83 13.43
C VAL A 172 29.27 -1.21 13.11
N GLY A 173 29.45 -2.07 12.11
CA GLY A 173 30.77 -2.52 11.65
C GLY A 173 31.19 -1.94 10.30
N ALA A 174 32.12 -2.61 9.61
CA ALA A 174 32.55 -2.19 8.28
C ALA A 174 31.50 -2.49 7.21
N ASP A 175 31.25 -1.50 6.34
CA ASP A 175 30.31 -1.56 5.23
C ASP A 175 28.82 -1.74 5.62
N ASP A 176 28.46 -1.42 6.86
CA ASP A 176 27.08 -1.37 7.31
C ASP A 176 26.36 -0.13 6.74
N MET A 177 25.98 -0.27 5.46
CA MET A 177 25.30 0.76 4.68
C MET A 177 23.76 0.67 4.79
N ILE A 178 23.23 -0.36 5.45
CA ILE A 178 21.79 -0.65 5.52
C ILE A 178 21.35 -0.61 6.98
N GLU A 179 20.49 0.35 7.30
CA GLU A 179 19.79 0.43 8.58
C GLU A 179 18.69 -0.65 8.64
N LEU A 180 18.61 -1.42 9.73
CA LEU A 180 17.43 -2.22 10.01
C LEU A 180 16.55 -1.38 10.95
N CYS A 181 15.30 -1.17 10.58
CA CYS A 181 14.38 -0.34 11.35
C CYS A 181 13.89 -1.07 12.60
N ASN A 182 14.76 -1.18 13.59
CA ASN A 182 14.54 -1.95 14.80
C ASN A 182 14.81 -1.14 16.08
N GLY A 183 15.06 0.16 15.96
CA GLY A 183 15.36 1.02 17.09
C GLY A 183 16.82 1.00 17.51
N VAL A 184 17.72 0.46 16.67
CA VAL A 184 19.16 0.39 16.91
C VAL A 184 19.88 1.02 15.72
N ALA A 185 20.86 1.89 16.00
CA ALA A 185 21.75 2.36 14.96
C ALA A 185 22.63 1.19 14.50
N GLU A 186 22.45 0.78 13.25
CA GLU A 186 23.16 -0.34 12.62
C GLU A 186 23.77 0.09 11.27
N ASN A 187 23.90 1.40 11.05
CA ASN A 187 24.54 1.94 9.85
C ASN A 187 25.63 2.95 10.17
N CYS A 188 26.55 3.11 9.21
CA CYS A 188 27.66 4.07 9.29
C CYS A 188 27.25 5.55 9.25
N ALA A 189 25.96 5.86 9.05
CA ALA A 189 25.48 7.24 9.09
C ALA A 189 25.25 7.73 10.53
N GLY A 190 25.38 6.84 11.53
CA GLY A 190 25.06 7.13 12.92
C GLY A 190 23.59 7.50 13.09
N GLU A 191 22.76 7.03 12.16
CA GLU A 191 21.32 7.21 12.20
C GLU A 191 20.82 6.27 13.29
N VAL A 192 20.46 6.86 14.43
CA VAL A 192 19.70 6.18 15.46
C VAL A 192 18.25 6.38 15.07
N ASP A 193 17.58 5.29 14.71
CA ASP A 193 16.13 5.23 14.62
C ASP A 193 15.53 6.06 15.78
N PRO A 194 14.79 7.15 15.50
CA PRO A 194 14.38 8.10 16.52
C PRO A 194 13.42 7.48 17.55
N LEU A 195 12.93 6.27 17.30
CA LEU A 195 11.95 5.52 18.05
C LEU A 195 12.30 4.01 18.05
N PRO A 196 11.95 3.23 19.08
CA PRO A 196 12.13 1.78 19.07
C PRO A 196 11.30 1.10 17.97
N ALA A 197 11.65 -0.15 17.59
CA ALA A 197 11.00 -0.90 16.48
C ALA A 197 9.46 -0.88 16.50
N ASP A 198 8.86 -0.87 17.68
CA ASP A 198 7.42 -0.87 17.92
C ASP A 198 6.77 0.54 17.85
N GLU A 199 7.58 1.59 17.75
CA GLU A 199 7.18 3.00 17.69
C GLU A 199 7.62 3.70 16.39
N MET A 200 8.48 3.08 15.57
CA MET A 200 9.02 3.67 14.34
C MET A 200 7.97 4.02 13.28
N CYS A 201 6.85 3.31 13.25
CA CYS A 201 5.72 3.69 12.42
C CYS A 201 4.67 4.41 13.28
N PRO A 202 4.08 5.51 12.77
CA PRO A 202 3.49 6.55 13.61
C PRO A 202 2.41 6.02 14.56
N SER A 203 2.67 6.09 15.87
CA SER A 203 1.67 5.86 16.92
C SER A 203 0.70 7.04 17.10
N ASP A 204 1.09 8.22 16.62
CA ASP A 204 0.35 9.47 16.82
C ASP A 204 -0.37 9.88 15.54
N GLY A 205 -1.59 9.37 15.40
CA GLY A 205 -2.45 9.59 14.24
C GLY A 205 -2.84 8.31 13.49
N ASP A 206 -2.73 7.16 14.16
CA ASP A 206 -3.20 5.81 13.75
C ASP A 206 -4.13 5.89 12.53
N PRO A 207 -3.61 5.60 11.31
CA PRO A 207 -4.48 5.55 10.14
C PRO A 207 -5.54 4.52 10.48
N GLN A 208 -6.81 4.95 10.46
CA GLN A 208 -7.88 4.05 10.81
C GLN A 208 -7.75 2.81 9.93
N HIS A 209 -7.72 1.63 10.56
CA HIS A 209 -7.74 0.33 9.89
C HIS A 209 -6.41 -0.19 9.34
N VAL A 210 -5.26 0.23 9.87
CA VAL A 210 -4.02 -0.55 9.72
C VAL A 210 -4.10 -1.80 10.60
N ALA A 211 -3.63 -2.95 10.09
CA ALA A 211 -3.70 -4.20 10.86
C ALA A 211 -2.75 -4.17 12.07
N ASP A 212 -3.25 -4.64 13.23
CA ASP A 212 -2.49 -4.70 14.48
C ASP A 212 -1.17 -5.51 14.34
N GLU A 213 -1.17 -6.59 13.55
CA GLU A 213 0.00 -7.45 13.33
C GLU A 213 0.43 -7.38 11.86
N GLY A 214 1.64 -6.87 11.62
CA GLY A 214 2.22 -6.74 10.28
C GLY A 214 1.59 -5.65 9.42
N GLY A 215 0.80 -4.74 10.01
CA GLY A 215 0.21 -3.62 9.28
C GLY A 215 1.23 -2.63 8.72
N TRP A 216 2.38 -2.52 9.38
CA TRP A 216 3.51 -1.75 8.93
C TRP A 216 4.70 -2.65 8.62
N ILE A 217 5.44 -2.32 7.57
CA ILE A 217 6.77 -2.85 7.26
C ILE A 217 7.74 -1.69 7.11
N CYS A 218 9.02 -1.94 7.38
CA CYS A 218 10.04 -0.97 7.00
C CYS A 218 10.58 -1.27 5.61
N ASN A 219 10.53 -0.25 4.76
CA ASN A 219 11.06 -0.20 3.41
C ASN A 219 11.92 1.06 3.24
N VAL A 220 13.16 0.99 3.71
CA VAL A 220 14.13 2.08 3.58
C VAL A 220 14.57 2.20 2.12
N THR A 221 13.99 3.15 1.39
CA THR A 221 14.32 3.34 -0.04
C THR A 221 15.59 4.17 -0.25
N GLN A 222 16.04 4.92 0.76
CA GLN A 222 17.24 5.76 0.75
C GLN A 222 17.83 5.87 2.17
N VAL A 223 19.16 5.95 2.26
CA VAL A 223 19.87 6.23 3.53
C VAL A 223 19.35 7.54 4.12
N GLY A 224 18.98 7.54 5.40
CA GLY A 224 18.45 8.70 6.13
C GLY A 224 16.98 9.04 5.88
N VAL A 225 16.17 8.10 5.37
CA VAL A 225 14.72 8.27 5.20
C VAL A 225 13.98 7.14 5.92
N ASP A 226 13.13 7.51 6.89
CA ASP A 226 12.23 6.58 7.58
C ASP A 226 11.40 5.80 6.55
N GLY A 227 11.61 4.48 6.50
CA GLY A 227 11.07 3.61 5.47
C GLY A 227 9.66 3.06 5.74
N CYS A 228 8.90 3.57 6.70
CA CYS A 228 7.62 2.94 7.06
C CYS A 228 6.64 2.90 5.88
N GLU A 229 6.24 1.68 5.50
CA GLU A 229 5.22 1.38 4.50
C GLU A 229 4.11 0.55 5.12
N ILE A 230 2.87 0.79 4.71
CA ILE A 230 1.75 -0.05 5.14
C ILE A 230 1.79 -1.34 4.35
N ALA A 231 2.04 -2.44 5.04
CA ALA A 231 1.99 -3.77 4.47
C ALA A 231 0.59 -4.37 4.50
N LEU A 232 -0.18 -4.06 5.55
CA LEU A 232 -1.47 -4.71 5.77
C LEU A 232 -2.48 -3.78 6.43
N CYS A 233 -3.66 -3.70 5.82
CA CYS A 233 -4.83 -3.09 6.42
C CYS A 233 -5.71 -4.16 7.08
N ASP A 234 -6.42 -3.78 8.13
CA ASP A 234 -7.49 -4.60 8.68
C ASP A 234 -8.45 -4.97 7.56
N VAL A 235 -8.89 -6.23 7.49
CA VAL A 235 -10.00 -6.58 6.60
C VAL A 235 -11.22 -5.80 7.11
N PRO A 236 -11.93 -5.03 6.26
CA PRO A 236 -11.97 -5.04 4.79
C PRO A 236 -11.18 -3.97 4.01
N TRP A 237 -10.32 -3.21 4.66
CA TRP A 237 -9.66 -2.02 4.14
C TRP A 237 -8.45 -2.36 3.26
N TYR A 238 -7.99 -1.39 2.48
CA TYR A 238 -6.86 -1.56 1.57
C TYR A 238 -6.06 -0.27 1.44
N ASP A 239 -4.74 -0.41 1.34
CA ASP A 239 -3.90 0.67 0.86
C ASP A 239 -4.14 0.84 -0.64
N ALA A 240 -4.70 1.98 -1.01
CA ALA A 240 -5.19 2.17 -2.36
C ALA A 240 -4.07 2.33 -3.38
N ASN A 241 -2.91 2.82 -2.98
CA ASN A 241 -1.84 3.20 -3.90
C ASN A 241 -0.45 2.64 -3.53
N GLY A 242 -0.30 2.03 -2.35
CA GLY A 242 0.96 1.49 -1.86
C GLY A 242 1.99 2.57 -1.55
N VAL A 243 1.55 3.83 -1.42
CA VAL A 243 2.41 4.97 -1.09
C VAL A 243 2.14 5.35 0.35
N PRO A 244 3.12 5.22 1.26
CA PRO A 244 2.88 5.47 2.67
C PRO A 244 2.73 6.97 2.99
N GLY A 245 1.77 7.28 3.87
CA GLY A 245 1.56 8.58 4.48
C GLY A 245 0.99 9.67 3.56
N ASP A 246 0.38 9.31 2.42
CA ASP A 246 -0.22 10.27 1.49
C ASP A 246 -1.75 10.41 1.62
N GLY A 247 -2.37 9.69 2.56
CA GLY A 247 -3.80 9.73 2.88
C GLY A 247 -4.62 8.67 2.14
N CYS A 248 -3.96 7.71 1.50
CA CYS A 248 -4.56 6.60 0.76
C CYS A 248 -4.56 5.26 1.51
N GLU A 249 -4.06 5.32 2.72
CA GLU A 249 -3.77 4.18 3.56
C GLU A 249 -5.04 3.61 4.16
N CYS A 250 -5.27 2.32 3.93
CA CYS A 250 -6.39 1.60 4.54
C CYS A 250 -7.74 2.29 4.34
N GLU A 251 -7.93 2.89 3.16
CA GLU A 251 -9.18 3.46 2.73
C GLU A 251 -9.91 2.48 1.80
N GLY A 252 -11.15 2.11 2.15
CA GLY A 252 -11.93 1.19 1.35
C GLY A 252 -13.40 1.18 1.70
N THR A 253 -14.25 0.81 0.75
CA THR A 253 -15.64 0.50 1.09
C THR A 253 -15.64 -0.74 1.98
N ALA A 254 -16.05 -0.58 3.24
CA ALA A 254 -16.07 -1.70 4.15
C ALA A 254 -16.95 -2.83 3.58
N ARG A 255 -16.48 -4.09 3.58
CA ARG A 255 -17.30 -5.26 3.19
C ARG A 255 -18.47 -5.56 4.14
N THR A 256 -18.57 -4.83 5.24
CA THR A 256 -19.79 -4.78 6.06
C THR A 256 -20.84 -3.83 5.49
N ALA A 257 -20.47 -3.01 4.52
CA ALA A 257 -21.29 -2.02 3.84
C ALA A 257 -21.42 -2.28 2.32
N SER A 258 -20.69 -3.25 1.76
CA SER A 258 -20.83 -3.72 0.37
C SER A 258 -20.60 -5.23 0.27
N LEU A 259 -21.10 -5.85 -0.80
CA LEU A 259 -20.80 -7.26 -1.10
C LEU A 259 -19.63 -7.36 -2.07
N ALA A 260 -18.81 -8.41 -1.91
CA ALA A 260 -17.69 -8.71 -2.83
C ALA A 260 -18.16 -9.31 -4.17
N GLU A 261 -19.37 -9.86 -4.20
CA GLU A 261 -20.04 -10.40 -5.37
C GLU A 261 -21.53 -10.07 -5.31
N CYS A 262 -22.24 -10.20 -6.44
CA CYS A 262 -23.68 -9.96 -6.45
C CYS A 262 -24.40 -10.95 -5.52
N GLY A 263 -25.19 -10.43 -4.58
CA GLY A 263 -26.02 -11.24 -3.70
C GLY A 263 -27.05 -10.42 -2.92
N ASP A 264 -27.78 -11.12 -2.06
CA ASP A 264 -28.79 -10.56 -1.15
C ASP A 264 -28.27 -10.48 0.30
N GLY A 265 -26.95 -10.38 0.49
CA GLY A 265 -26.35 -10.22 1.81
C GLY A 265 -26.70 -8.85 2.40
N VAL A 266 -26.94 -8.80 3.72
CA VAL A 266 -27.41 -7.58 4.40
C VAL A 266 -26.42 -6.40 4.27
N GLU A 267 -25.15 -6.71 4.03
CA GLU A 267 -24.06 -5.76 3.84
C GLU A 267 -24.27 -4.90 2.59
N GLY A 268 -24.86 -5.46 1.52
CA GLY A 268 -25.14 -4.73 0.28
C GLY A 268 -26.51 -4.06 0.23
N TYR A 269 -27.34 -4.23 1.26
CA TYR A 269 -28.72 -3.72 1.21
C TYR A 269 -28.78 -2.22 1.51
N LEU A 270 -29.15 -1.42 0.51
CA LEU A 270 -29.29 0.03 0.67
C LEU A 270 -30.60 0.43 1.34
N GLY A 271 -31.60 -0.46 1.33
CA GLY A 271 -32.95 -0.17 1.81
C GLY A 271 -34.00 -0.25 0.71
N SER A 272 -35.19 0.26 1.04
CA SER A 272 -36.34 0.32 0.14
C SER A 272 -36.71 1.78 -0.11
N ILE A 273 -37.02 2.14 -1.36
CA ILE A 273 -37.41 3.50 -1.76
C ILE A 273 -38.86 3.50 -2.24
N ALA A 274 -39.75 4.05 -1.41
CA ALA A 274 -41.14 4.24 -1.78
C ALA A 274 -41.31 5.42 -2.75
N GLU A 275 -42.52 5.56 -3.29
CA GLU A 275 -42.86 6.68 -4.16
C GLU A 275 -42.65 8.04 -3.45
N GLY A 276 -41.86 8.91 -4.08
CA GLY A 276 -41.55 10.26 -3.58
C GLY A 276 -40.36 10.30 -2.63
N GLU A 277 -39.74 9.16 -2.36
CA GLU A 277 -38.59 9.06 -1.47
C GLU A 277 -37.26 9.21 -2.23
N THR A 278 -36.26 9.68 -1.52
CA THR A 278 -34.88 9.75 -1.98
C THR A 278 -34.00 9.22 -0.87
N LEU A 279 -33.14 8.27 -1.23
CA LEU A 279 -32.08 7.79 -0.39
C LEU A 279 -30.81 8.55 -0.78
N ALA A 280 -30.53 9.63 -0.04
CA ALA A 280 -29.33 10.43 -0.18
C ALA A 280 -28.29 10.01 0.87
N ASN A 281 -27.01 10.26 0.60
CA ASN A 281 -25.91 9.87 1.50
C ASN A 281 -25.84 8.38 1.80
N VAL A 282 -26.12 7.54 0.81
CA VAL A 282 -26.33 6.12 1.06
C VAL A 282 -25.05 5.44 1.52
N ILE A 283 -23.96 5.63 0.76
CA ILE A 283 -22.64 5.04 1.01
C ILE A 283 -21.58 5.96 0.42
N VAL A 284 -20.50 6.19 1.16
CA VAL A 284 -19.23 6.68 0.60
C VAL A 284 -18.34 5.46 0.42
N GLY A 285 -17.89 5.22 -0.81
CA GLY A 285 -17.03 4.09 -1.13
C GLY A 285 -15.74 4.53 -1.81
N VAL A 286 -14.72 3.70 -1.68
CA VAL A 286 -13.40 3.86 -2.33
C VAL A 286 -13.08 2.50 -2.92
N LEU A 287 -12.78 2.39 -4.21
CA LEU A 287 -12.21 1.15 -4.79
C LEU A 287 -10.83 1.51 -5.33
N PRO A 288 -9.75 0.81 -4.98
CA PRO A 288 -8.40 1.31 -5.23
C PRO A 288 -7.93 0.94 -6.64
N LEU A 289 -8.27 -0.27 -7.06
CA LEU A 289 -7.88 -0.84 -8.34
C LEU A 289 -8.94 -0.54 -9.39
N ALA A 290 -8.47 -0.24 -10.60
CA ALA A 290 -9.35 -0.21 -11.75
C ALA A 290 -9.93 -1.60 -12.01
N ASP A 291 -11.18 -1.62 -12.46
CA ASP A 291 -11.93 -2.83 -12.76
C ASP A 291 -11.21 -3.70 -13.80
N ASN A 292 -11.03 -4.95 -13.47
CA ASN A 292 -10.48 -6.00 -14.32
C ASN A 292 -11.55 -7.05 -14.71
N GLY A 293 -12.83 -6.75 -14.43
CA GLY A 293 -13.99 -7.53 -14.83
C GLY A 293 -14.80 -8.04 -13.63
N PRO A 294 -16.07 -8.47 -13.87
CA PRO A 294 -16.94 -8.98 -12.81
C PRO A 294 -16.33 -10.16 -12.03
N GLY A 295 -16.47 -10.15 -10.70
CA GLY A 295 -16.07 -11.22 -9.80
C GLY A 295 -14.58 -11.23 -9.41
N GLN A 296 -13.84 -10.17 -9.73
CA GLN A 296 -12.40 -10.09 -9.50
C GLN A 296 -12.00 -9.29 -8.24
N GLY A 297 -12.99 -8.90 -7.42
CA GLY A 297 -12.76 -8.24 -6.13
C GLY A 297 -12.50 -6.73 -6.17
N ALA A 298 -12.41 -6.11 -7.35
CA ALA A 298 -12.24 -4.66 -7.55
C ALA A 298 -13.57 -3.92 -7.74
N GLU A 299 -14.62 -4.37 -7.06
CA GLU A 299 -16.00 -3.91 -7.21
C GLU A 299 -16.75 -3.93 -5.88
N ASP A 300 -17.77 -3.09 -5.81
CA ASP A 300 -18.73 -3.05 -4.72
C ASP A 300 -20.11 -3.39 -5.24
N TRP A 301 -20.75 -4.37 -4.61
CA TRP A 301 -22.11 -4.78 -4.93
C TRP A 301 -23.11 -4.30 -3.88
N PHE A 302 -24.18 -3.71 -4.38
CA PHE A 302 -25.32 -3.25 -3.59
C PHE A 302 -26.64 -3.72 -4.20
N TYR A 303 -27.71 -3.64 -3.42
CA TYR A 303 -29.07 -3.74 -3.96
C TYR A 303 -30.05 -2.84 -3.21
N VAL A 304 -31.09 -2.43 -3.92
CA VAL A 304 -32.16 -1.57 -3.43
C VAL A 304 -33.50 -2.13 -3.88
N ASP A 305 -34.50 -2.02 -2.99
CA ASP A 305 -35.87 -2.41 -3.28
C ASP A 305 -36.71 -1.19 -3.68
N PHE A 306 -37.48 -1.34 -4.77
CA PHE A 306 -38.45 -0.37 -5.26
C PHE A 306 -39.84 -1.02 -5.26
N PRO A 307 -40.52 -1.13 -4.11
CA PRO A 307 -41.77 -1.87 -4.01
C PRO A 307 -42.80 -1.35 -5.03
N GLU A 308 -43.38 -2.26 -5.83
CA GLU A 308 -44.34 -1.89 -6.87
C GLU A 308 -45.61 -1.28 -6.25
N ALA A 309 -46.04 -1.77 -5.08
CA ALA A 309 -47.19 -1.25 -4.35
C ALA A 309 -46.75 -0.42 -3.14
N ASP A 310 -47.37 0.74 -2.93
CA ASP A 310 -47.33 1.40 -1.64
C ASP A 310 -48.12 0.57 -0.59
N ALA A 311 -48.04 0.96 0.69
CA ALA A 311 -48.82 0.35 1.76
C ALA A 311 -50.36 0.39 1.52
N ASN A 312 -50.83 1.14 0.52
CA ASN A 312 -52.24 1.30 0.16
C ASN A 312 -52.69 0.39 -0.98
N GLY A 313 -51.83 -0.49 -1.50
CA GLY A 313 -52.24 -1.66 -2.29
C GLY A 313 -52.66 -1.39 -3.73
N ALA A 314 -52.30 -0.24 -4.30
CA ALA A 314 -52.43 0.02 -5.73
C ALA A 314 -51.07 0.41 -6.32
N ARG A 315 -50.68 -0.25 -7.42
CA ARG A 315 -49.51 0.15 -8.22
C ARG A 315 -49.67 1.64 -8.58
N PRO A 316 -48.68 2.51 -8.29
CA PRO A 316 -48.73 3.88 -8.75
C PRO A 316 -48.75 3.87 -10.27
N ALA A 317 -49.62 4.69 -10.85
CA ALA A 317 -49.93 4.64 -12.27
C ALA A 317 -48.69 4.94 -13.15
N ALA A 318 -47.74 5.69 -12.60
CA ALA A 318 -46.49 6.08 -13.23
C ALA A 318 -45.40 6.22 -12.16
N GLY A 319 -44.13 6.25 -12.58
CA GLY A 319 -43.04 6.52 -11.67
C GLY A 319 -41.69 6.55 -12.37
N ARG A 320 -40.78 7.36 -11.82
CA ARG A 320 -39.42 7.53 -12.32
C ARG A 320 -38.42 7.11 -11.26
N LEU A 321 -37.63 6.08 -11.54
CA LEU A 321 -36.48 5.69 -10.72
C LEU A 321 -35.23 6.38 -11.27
N GLN A 322 -34.35 6.85 -10.40
CA GLN A 322 -33.08 7.44 -10.78
C GLN A 322 -31.97 6.98 -9.83
N ILE A 323 -30.85 6.55 -10.40
CA ILE A 323 -29.62 6.21 -9.69
C ILE A 323 -28.49 7.04 -10.30
N SER A 324 -27.73 7.76 -9.48
CA SER A 324 -26.61 8.58 -9.94
C SER A 324 -25.53 8.68 -8.88
N PHE A 325 -24.37 9.21 -9.25
CA PHE A 325 -23.36 9.62 -8.28
C PHE A 325 -23.68 11.01 -7.70
N GLU A 326 -23.78 11.10 -6.38
CA GLU A 326 -23.75 12.37 -5.64
C GLU A 326 -22.31 12.93 -5.59
N GLN A 327 -21.33 12.04 -5.46
CA GLN A 327 -19.88 12.32 -5.50
C GLN A 327 -19.20 11.27 -6.37
N ASN A 328 -18.24 11.72 -7.18
CA ASN A 328 -17.40 10.87 -8.03
C ASN A 328 -16.11 11.64 -8.34
N ASP A 329 -15.14 11.53 -7.44
CA ASP A 329 -13.88 12.24 -7.57
C ASP A 329 -13.07 11.70 -8.78
N GLY A 330 -12.04 12.42 -9.24
CA GLY A 330 -11.12 11.91 -10.29
C GLY A 330 -11.57 11.98 -11.76
N ASP A 331 -12.58 12.80 -12.09
CA ASP A 331 -13.05 13.14 -13.45
C ASP A 331 -13.45 11.98 -14.40
N PRO A 332 -14.71 11.56 -14.29
CA PRO A 332 -15.16 10.75 -13.18
C PRO A 332 -14.39 9.44 -13.17
N ASP A 333 -14.02 8.97 -11.98
CA ASP A 333 -13.21 7.76 -11.79
C ASP A 333 -14.08 6.49 -11.71
N TYR A 334 -15.25 6.61 -11.10
CA TYR A 334 -16.16 5.50 -10.80
C TYR A 334 -17.30 5.38 -11.79
N ARG A 335 -17.80 4.17 -11.97
CA ARG A 335 -18.93 3.80 -12.85
C ARG A 335 -19.81 2.78 -12.17
N PHE A 336 -21.03 2.59 -12.67
CA PHE A 336 -21.87 1.50 -12.22
C PHE A 336 -22.61 0.76 -13.33
N GLU A 337 -22.91 -0.50 -13.05
CA GLU A 337 -23.80 -1.37 -13.81
C GLU A 337 -25.02 -1.71 -12.96
N LEU A 338 -26.16 -1.93 -13.62
CA LEU A 338 -27.41 -2.28 -12.96
C LEU A 338 -27.94 -3.61 -13.46
N HIS A 339 -28.39 -4.45 -12.54
CA HIS A 339 -28.92 -5.79 -12.85
C HIS A 339 -30.30 -5.99 -12.19
N ARG A 340 -31.19 -6.73 -12.87
CA ARG A 340 -32.48 -7.16 -12.31
C ARG A 340 -32.37 -8.36 -11.37
N ALA A 341 -31.33 -9.16 -11.57
CA ALA A 341 -31.01 -10.34 -10.77
C ALA A 341 -29.50 -10.60 -10.87
N CYS A 342 -28.94 -11.23 -9.84
CA CYS A 342 -27.55 -11.63 -9.89
C CYS A 342 -27.28 -12.61 -11.05
N ASN A 343 -26.08 -12.48 -11.64
CA ASN A 343 -25.63 -13.26 -12.80
C ASN A 343 -26.48 -13.08 -14.07
N GLN A 344 -27.39 -12.11 -14.11
CA GLN A 344 -28.04 -11.70 -15.36
C GLN A 344 -27.23 -10.57 -16.01
N PRO A 345 -27.31 -10.43 -17.35
CA PRO A 345 -26.78 -9.25 -18.02
C PRO A 345 -27.28 -7.98 -17.34
N ALA A 346 -26.42 -6.96 -17.30
CA ALA A 346 -26.88 -5.63 -16.95
C ALA A 346 -28.04 -5.21 -17.89
N PHE A 347 -28.88 -4.27 -17.47
CA PHE A 347 -29.98 -3.79 -18.33
C PHE A 347 -29.44 -3.45 -19.74
N ASP A 348 -29.85 -4.19 -20.78
CA ASP A 348 -29.43 -3.97 -22.18
C ASP A 348 -29.76 -2.53 -22.64
N GLU A 349 -30.84 -1.95 -22.10
CA GLU A 349 -31.27 -0.56 -22.37
C GLU A 349 -30.68 0.47 -21.38
N GLY A 350 -30.04 0.00 -20.31
CA GLY A 350 -29.29 0.82 -19.36
C GLY A 350 -27.86 1.05 -19.84
N LEU A 351 -27.69 1.68 -21.02
CA LEU A 351 -26.43 2.23 -21.52
C LEU A 351 -25.17 1.32 -21.42
N ALA A 352 -25.30 0.00 -21.58
CA ALA A 352 -24.14 -0.90 -21.49
C ALA A 352 -23.82 -1.74 -22.74
N ALA A 353 -24.70 -1.86 -23.75
CA ALA A 353 -24.43 -2.82 -24.84
C ALA A 353 -24.65 -2.35 -26.30
N ASP A 354 -25.54 -1.40 -26.60
CA ASP A 354 -26.00 -1.19 -28.00
C ASP A 354 -25.14 -0.22 -28.84
N GLN A 355 -24.46 0.77 -28.25
CA GLN A 355 -24.00 1.95 -29.02
C GLN A 355 -22.47 2.09 -29.23
N THR A 356 -21.65 1.03 -29.23
CA THR A 356 -20.24 1.19 -29.65
C THR A 356 -19.62 0.05 -30.45
N PRO A 357 -19.51 0.21 -31.79
CA PRO A 357 -18.49 -0.48 -32.56
C PRO A 357 -17.13 0.14 -32.21
N GLY A 358 -16.38 -0.49 -31.29
CA GLY A 358 -15.05 -0.01 -30.86
C GLY A 358 -14.71 -0.11 -29.37
N ASN A 359 -15.57 -0.73 -28.54
CA ASN A 359 -15.24 -1.22 -27.20
C ASN A 359 -14.72 -0.19 -26.16
N LEU A 360 -15.01 1.11 -26.31
CA LEU A 360 -14.59 2.17 -25.39
C LEU A 360 -15.59 3.36 -25.38
N ALA A 361 -16.89 3.14 -25.12
CA ALA A 361 -17.83 4.26 -24.87
C ALA A 361 -18.82 3.94 -23.73
N PRO A 362 -19.29 4.98 -23.03
CA PRO A 362 -19.01 5.10 -21.61
C PRO A 362 -20.06 4.44 -20.73
N LEU A 363 -19.53 3.77 -19.72
CA LEU A 363 -20.21 3.25 -18.56
C LEU A 363 -21.04 4.34 -17.86
N ALA A 364 -22.15 3.97 -17.24
CA ALA A 364 -23.15 4.91 -16.72
C ALA A 364 -22.65 5.70 -15.51
N LEU A 365 -22.92 7.01 -15.52
CA LEU A 365 -22.82 7.92 -14.36
C LEU A 365 -24.18 8.20 -13.73
N GLU A 366 -25.23 7.92 -14.51
CA GLU A 366 -26.63 8.13 -14.19
C GLU A 366 -27.44 7.08 -14.95
N TRP A 367 -28.49 6.57 -14.30
CA TRP A 367 -29.49 5.71 -14.89
C TRP A 367 -30.88 6.17 -14.44
N THR A 368 -31.82 6.11 -15.38
CA THR A 368 -33.22 6.46 -15.13
C THR A 368 -34.12 5.39 -15.73
N PHE A 369 -35.15 4.99 -14.98
CA PHE A 369 -36.25 4.17 -15.47
C PHE A 369 -37.54 4.96 -15.37
N GLU A 370 -38.29 5.05 -16.45
CA GLU A 370 -39.57 5.77 -16.49
C GLU A 370 -40.70 4.80 -16.85
N ASP A 371 -41.66 4.65 -15.95
CA ASP A 371 -42.97 4.07 -16.23
C ASP A 371 -43.96 5.21 -16.52
N THR A 372 -44.12 5.58 -17.80
CA THR A 372 -44.91 6.75 -18.24
C THR A 372 -46.42 6.50 -18.38
N ASN A 373 -46.95 5.45 -17.74
CA ASN A 373 -48.30 4.97 -18.04
C ASN A 373 -49.41 5.88 -17.46
N GLN A 374 -50.08 6.64 -18.33
CA GLN A 374 -51.29 7.39 -17.98
C GLN A 374 -52.52 6.46 -17.97
N GLY A 375 -52.84 5.92 -16.79
CA GLY A 375 -53.90 4.96 -16.45
C GLY A 375 -55.12 4.80 -17.38
N SER A 376 -55.18 3.66 -18.07
CA SER A 376 -56.46 3.06 -18.50
C SER A 376 -56.65 1.70 -17.83
N ALA A 377 -57.87 1.40 -17.38
CA ALA A 377 -58.21 0.25 -16.53
C ALA A 377 -58.01 -1.15 -17.15
N ASN A 378 -57.52 -1.25 -18.40
CA ASN A 378 -57.27 -2.50 -19.12
C ASN A 378 -55.80 -2.56 -19.55
N TYR A 379 -54.90 -2.61 -18.58
CA TYR A 379 -53.47 -2.47 -18.80
C TYR A 379 -52.77 -3.82 -19.06
N GLU A 380 -52.00 -3.89 -20.16
CA GLU A 380 -50.93 -4.85 -20.34
C GLU A 380 -49.60 -4.10 -20.15
N SER A 381 -48.80 -4.53 -19.17
CA SER A 381 -47.50 -3.94 -18.89
C SER A 381 -46.51 -4.36 -19.96
N ASN A 382 -46.09 -3.43 -20.81
CA ASN A 382 -45.04 -3.70 -21.79
C ASN A 382 -43.64 -3.69 -21.15
N ILE A 383 -43.49 -3.16 -19.93
CA ILE A 383 -42.22 -3.10 -19.20
C ILE A 383 -42.46 -3.47 -17.74
N VAL A 384 -41.86 -4.59 -17.30
CA VAL A 384 -41.96 -5.08 -15.92
C VAL A 384 -41.21 -4.13 -14.99
N TRP A 385 -41.91 -3.62 -13.97
CA TRP A 385 -41.35 -2.79 -12.91
C TRP A 385 -40.22 -3.54 -12.18
N PRO A 386 -39.05 -2.93 -11.99
CA PRO A 386 -37.95 -3.58 -11.28
C PRO A 386 -38.15 -3.43 -9.76
N GLU A 387 -38.80 -4.40 -9.10
CA GLU A 387 -38.98 -4.39 -7.64
C GLU A 387 -37.66 -4.40 -6.86
N ARG A 388 -36.59 -4.92 -7.48
CA ARG A 388 -35.23 -4.93 -6.96
C ARG A 388 -34.26 -4.58 -8.07
N VAL A 389 -33.24 -3.79 -7.74
CA VAL A 389 -32.12 -3.48 -8.62
C VAL A 389 -30.83 -3.74 -7.86
N TYR A 390 -29.92 -4.51 -8.49
CA TYR A 390 -28.56 -4.69 -8.01
C TYR A 390 -27.64 -3.71 -8.71
N ILE A 391 -26.72 -3.11 -7.97
CA ILE A 391 -25.82 -2.05 -8.41
C ILE A 391 -24.40 -2.56 -8.21
N ARG A 392 -23.64 -2.65 -9.29
CA ARG A 392 -22.21 -2.94 -9.26
C ARG A 392 -21.46 -1.64 -9.48
N VAL A 393 -20.82 -1.10 -8.44
CA VAL A 393 -19.93 0.05 -8.58
C VAL A 393 -18.51 -0.45 -8.79
N TYR A 394 -17.80 0.19 -9.70
CA TYR A 394 -16.41 -0.14 -9.97
C TYR A 394 -15.63 1.08 -10.44
N ARG A 395 -14.30 1.02 -10.29
CA ARG A 395 -13.40 2.07 -10.76
C ARG A 395 -13.05 1.84 -12.23
N ALA A 396 -13.30 2.82 -13.09
CA ALA A 396 -13.05 2.70 -14.52
C ALA A 396 -11.73 3.34 -14.98
N LYS A 397 -11.14 4.22 -14.17
CA LYS A 397 -9.91 4.97 -14.49
C LYS A 397 -9.01 5.07 -13.26
N ASN A 398 -7.86 5.74 -13.41
CA ASN A 398 -6.97 6.17 -12.33
C ASN A 398 -6.79 5.16 -11.18
N GLY A 399 -6.57 3.87 -11.48
CA GLY A 399 -6.23 2.88 -10.44
C GLY A 399 -5.03 3.36 -9.62
N GLY A 400 -5.10 3.23 -8.30
CA GLY A 400 -4.10 3.77 -7.38
C GLY A 400 -4.34 5.21 -6.93
N ALA A 401 -5.50 5.82 -7.20
CA ALA A 401 -5.83 7.15 -6.68
C ALA A 401 -6.81 7.08 -5.49
N CYS A 402 -6.83 8.06 -4.59
CA CYS A 402 -7.73 8.08 -3.42
C CYS A 402 -9.00 8.89 -3.66
N ASN A 403 -9.55 8.66 -4.85
CA ASN A 403 -10.84 9.19 -5.21
C ASN A 403 -11.91 8.39 -4.46
N SER A 404 -13.01 9.04 -4.09
CA SER A 404 -14.17 8.36 -3.51
C SER A 404 -15.39 8.55 -4.40
N TYR A 405 -16.41 7.73 -4.16
CA TYR A 405 -17.72 7.90 -4.76
C TYR A 405 -18.81 7.88 -3.70
N LYS A 406 -19.97 8.42 -4.08
CA LYS A 406 -21.17 8.40 -3.26
C LYS A 406 -22.40 8.26 -4.14
N LEU A 407 -23.27 7.29 -3.86
CA LEU A 407 -24.49 7.06 -4.64
C LEU A 407 -25.67 7.90 -4.11
N SER A 408 -26.54 8.32 -5.03
CA SER A 408 -27.84 8.91 -4.79
C SER A 408 -28.90 8.10 -5.52
N LEU A 409 -29.97 7.72 -4.83
CA LEU A 409 -31.06 6.95 -5.38
C LEU A 409 -32.39 7.65 -5.09
N SER A 410 -33.27 7.75 -6.08
CA SER A 410 -34.57 8.37 -5.89
C SER A 410 -35.67 7.71 -6.70
N ARG A 411 -36.90 7.87 -6.21
CA ARG A 411 -38.13 7.55 -6.92
C ARG A 411 -39.04 8.77 -6.93
N ALA A 412 -39.16 9.43 -8.08
CA ALA A 412 -40.01 10.60 -8.22
C ALA A 412 -41.47 10.23 -8.50
N ASN A 413 -42.38 11.10 -8.03
CA ASN A 413 -43.80 11.07 -8.39
C ASN A 413 -43.96 11.80 -9.72
N ASP A 414 -44.60 11.16 -10.69
CA ASP A 414 -44.98 11.81 -11.96
C ASP A 414 -46.35 12.51 -11.87
#